data_AF-A0A1F7YPG7-F1
#
_entry.id   AF-A0A1F7YPG7-F1
#
_cell.length_a   1.000
_cell.length_b   1.000
_cell.length_c   1.000
_cell.angle_alpha   90.00
_cell.angle_beta   90.00
_cell.angle_gamma   90.00
#
_symmetry.space_group_name_H-M   'P 1'
#
loop_
_entity.id
_entity.type
_entity.pdbx_description
1 polymer ?
#
loop_
_entity_poly.entity_id
_entity_poly.type
_entity_poly.pdbx_seq_one_letter_code
_entity_poly.pdbx_strand_id
1 'polypeptide(L)'
;MTKTQKGQPEVVESEVVLSETDEAEEKTPTPDATPNPTSSPTPSPVPQPQPVVITGFVYPGSTSIGGNAYTSAEEPKVITDWYKERIKTEGFNVRTAVSTTTNGKVLNKLEAADGERTIHIEISREPGETLTTITISEE
;
A
#
# COMPACT_ATOMS: atom_id res chain seq x y z
N MET A 1 -22.85 -19.75 -72.73
CA MET A 1 -24.05 -20.07 -73.54
C MET A 1 -25.24 -19.32 -72.93
N THR A 2 -25.98 -18.57 -73.77
CA THR A 2 -27.41 -18.15 -73.65
C THR A 2 -27.89 -17.38 -72.40
N LYS A 3 -28.26 -16.10 -72.53
CA LYS A 3 -29.63 -15.53 -72.78
C LYS A 3 -30.52 -15.61 -71.51
N THR A 4 -31.06 -14.54 -70.90
CA THR A 4 -32.03 -13.51 -71.36
C THR A 4 -33.36 -13.65 -70.59
N GLN A 5 -33.92 -12.49 -70.19
CA GLN A 5 -35.34 -12.17 -69.95
C GLN A 5 -36.02 -12.67 -68.67
N LYS A 6 -36.55 -11.73 -67.85
CA LYS A 6 -37.84 -10.99 -67.91
C LYS A 6 -38.98 -11.80 -67.31
N GLY A 7 -39.81 -11.09 -66.55
CA GLY A 7 -41.25 -11.13 -66.78
C GLY A 7 -42.08 -11.52 -65.57
N GLN A 8 -42.48 -10.48 -64.84
CA GLN A 8 -43.60 -10.41 -63.91
C GLN A 8 -44.94 -10.80 -64.57
N PRO A 9 -45.97 -11.18 -63.79
CA PRO A 9 -47.13 -10.29 -63.62
C PRO A 9 -47.58 -10.24 -62.13
N GLU A 10 -48.06 -9.13 -61.54
CA GLU A 10 -49.37 -8.47 -61.78
C GLU A 10 -50.51 -9.48 -61.52
N VAL A 11 -51.50 -9.33 -60.62
CA VAL A 11 -52.47 -8.26 -60.36
C VAL A 11 -53.17 -8.65 -59.03
N VAL A 12 -53.22 -7.79 -58.01
CA VAL A 12 -54.40 -7.01 -57.52
C VAL A 12 -55.66 -7.84 -57.19
N GLU A 13 -56.13 -7.77 -55.94
CA GLU A 13 -57.52 -7.43 -55.56
C GLU A 13 -57.55 -7.20 -54.04
N SER A 14 -57.81 -5.98 -53.56
CA SER A 14 -59.15 -5.37 -53.34
C SER A 14 -59.81 -6.08 -52.17
N GLU A 15 -59.86 -5.53 -50.96
CA GLU A 15 -60.66 -4.42 -50.43
C GLU A 15 -60.38 -4.47 -48.90
N VAL A 16 -60.60 -3.52 -48.01
CA VAL A 16 -61.74 -2.64 -47.77
C VAL A 16 -61.31 -1.72 -46.62
N VAL A 17 -61.57 -0.43 -46.78
CA VAL A 17 -62.21 0.51 -45.84
C VAL A 17 -61.62 0.88 -44.46
N LEU A 18 -61.56 2.21 -44.29
CA LEU A 18 -61.96 3.02 -43.11
C LEU A 18 -61.10 2.83 -41.83
N SER A 19 -60.10 3.70 -41.61
CA SER A 19 -60.19 4.98 -40.89
C SER A 19 -60.40 4.83 -39.38
N GLU A 20 -59.41 5.21 -38.57
CA GLU A 20 -59.60 6.15 -37.46
C GLU A 20 -58.24 6.53 -36.83
N THR A 21 -58.15 7.82 -36.52
CA THR A 21 -57.08 8.53 -35.85
C THR A 21 -56.96 8.04 -34.40
N ASP A 22 -55.74 7.76 -33.93
CA ASP A 22 -55.45 7.76 -32.50
C ASP A 22 -54.21 8.60 -32.23
N GLU A 23 -54.40 9.51 -31.28
CA GLU A 23 -53.58 10.65 -30.95
C GLU A 23 -52.71 10.29 -29.74
N ALA A 24 -51.42 10.63 -29.83
CA ALA A 24 -50.49 10.92 -28.72
C ALA A 24 -50.20 9.81 -27.66
N GLU A 25 -48.91 9.50 -27.49
CA GLU A 25 -48.20 9.84 -26.25
C GLU A 25 -46.67 9.65 -26.40
N GLU A 26 -45.97 10.79 -26.42
CA GLU A 26 -44.52 10.92 -26.40
C GLU A 26 -44.00 10.62 -24.99
N LYS A 27 -43.44 9.42 -24.78
CA LYS A 27 -42.78 9.04 -23.52
C LYS A 27 -41.40 9.70 -23.46
N THR A 28 -41.30 10.80 -22.71
CA THR A 28 -40.04 11.46 -22.33
C THR A 28 -39.27 10.59 -21.31
N PRO A 29 -37.96 10.32 -21.51
CA PRO A 29 -37.16 9.61 -20.51
C PRO A 29 -36.82 10.53 -19.33
N THR A 30 -37.06 10.04 -18.11
CA THR A 30 -36.74 10.71 -16.84
C THR A 30 -35.23 10.67 -16.58
N PRO A 31 -34.59 11.73 -16.06
CA PRO A 31 -33.16 11.73 -15.76
C PRO A 31 -32.81 10.82 -14.57
N ASP A 32 -31.70 10.10 -14.74
CA ASP A 32 -31.07 9.18 -13.79
C ASP A 32 -30.52 9.94 -12.55
N ALA A 33 -30.72 9.37 -11.37
CA ALA A 33 -30.34 10.00 -10.11
C ALA A 33 -28.84 9.83 -9.84
N THR A 34 -28.08 10.93 -9.92
CA THR A 34 -26.66 10.97 -9.57
C THR A 34 -26.43 10.54 -8.11
N PRO A 35 -25.57 9.55 -7.81
CA PRO A 35 -25.25 9.19 -6.43
C PRO A 35 -24.48 10.33 -5.75
N ASN A 36 -24.96 10.74 -4.58
CA ASN A 36 -24.32 11.74 -3.72
C ASN A 36 -23.03 11.15 -3.10
N PRO A 37 -21.86 11.80 -3.20
CA PRO A 37 -20.62 11.28 -2.63
C PRO A 37 -20.71 11.28 -1.10
N THR A 38 -20.50 10.12 -0.49
CA THR A 38 -20.39 9.95 0.95
C THR A 38 -19.00 10.41 1.43
N SER A 39 -18.96 11.36 2.36
CA SER A 39 -17.73 11.84 2.98
C SER A 39 -17.04 10.70 3.74
N SER A 40 -15.84 10.34 3.32
CA SER A 40 -14.98 9.36 4.00
C SER A 40 -14.50 9.92 5.35
N PRO A 41 -14.45 9.12 6.44
CA PRO A 41 -13.96 9.60 7.72
C PRO A 41 -12.45 9.92 7.65
N THR A 42 -12.08 11.09 8.15
CA THR A 42 -10.68 11.49 8.35
C THR A 42 -10.05 10.57 9.41
N PRO A 43 -8.92 9.90 9.15
CA PRO A 43 -8.25 9.08 10.16
C PRO A 43 -7.78 9.96 11.32
N SER A 44 -8.14 9.56 12.54
CA SER A 44 -7.66 10.20 13.77
C SER A 44 -6.15 10.00 13.90
N PRO A 45 -5.38 11.01 14.37
CA PRO A 45 -3.94 10.84 14.59
C PRO A 45 -3.68 9.73 15.60
N VAL A 46 -2.89 8.74 15.21
CA VAL A 46 -2.41 7.68 16.09
C VAL A 46 -1.44 8.29 17.10
N PRO A 47 -1.58 8.05 18.41
CA PRO A 47 -0.62 8.53 19.40
C PRO A 47 0.78 8.00 19.08
N GLN A 48 1.75 8.90 19.03
CA GLN A 48 3.15 8.56 18.79
C GLN A 48 3.74 7.94 20.07
N PRO A 49 4.36 6.74 20.01
CA PRO A 49 4.92 6.10 21.20
C PRO A 49 5.98 7.00 21.84
N GLN A 50 5.94 7.13 23.17
CA GLN A 50 6.97 7.84 23.92
C GLN A 50 8.30 7.09 23.82
N PRO A 51 9.44 7.78 23.64
CA PRO A 51 10.74 7.12 23.54
C PRO A 51 11.12 6.51 24.89
N VAL A 52 11.01 5.18 24.98
CA VAL A 52 11.60 4.42 26.08
C VAL A 52 13.11 4.37 25.85
N VAL A 53 13.90 4.82 26.83
CA VAL A 53 15.36 4.73 26.76
C VAL A 53 15.77 3.29 27.07
N ILE A 54 16.09 2.53 26.03
CA ILE A 54 16.51 1.12 26.14
C ILE A 54 18.03 1.09 26.26
N THR A 55 18.54 1.13 27.49
CA THR A 55 19.98 1.25 27.77
C THR A 55 20.78 -0.01 27.40
N GLY A 56 20.15 -1.19 27.33
CA GLY A 56 20.84 -2.48 27.10
C GLY A 56 21.21 -2.81 25.65
N PHE A 57 20.66 -2.05 24.69
CA PHE A 57 20.77 -2.33 23.24
C PHE A 57 21.45 -1.19 22.45
N VAL A 58 22.12 -0.26 23.13
CA VAL A 58 22.84 0.83 22.45
C VAL A 58 24.07 0.29 21.72
N TYR A 59 24.18 0.56 20.42
CA TYR A 59 25.33 0.14 19.61
C TYR A 59 26.63 0.86 20.04
N PRO A 60 27.76 0.15 20.22
CA PRO A 60 29.03 0.76 20.62
C PRO A 60 29.52 1.81 19.62
N GLY A 61 29.95 2.97 20.13
CA GLY A 61 30.42 4.07 19.28
C GLY A 61 29.30 4.83 18.55
N SER A 62 28.03 4.50 18.79
CA SER A 62 26.92 5.34 18.32
C SER A 62 26.75 6.61 19.15
N THR A 63 26.23 7.66 18.53
CA THR A 63 25.90 8.93 19.18
C THR A 63 24.39 9.08 19.25
N SER A 64 23.83 9.38 20.43
CA SER A 64 22.39 9.62 20.55
C SER A 64 22.00 10.92 19.84
N ILE A 65 20.95 10.84 19.03
CA ILE A 65 20.35 12.00 18.35
C ILE A 65 18.97 12.36 18.92
N GLY A 66 18.57 11.72 20.02
CA GLY A 66 17.34 11.99 20.75
C GLY A 66 16.44 10.77 20.92
N GLY A 67 15.78 10.68 22.07
CA GLY A 67 14.87 9.59 22.40
C GLY A 67 15.56 8.22 22.31
N ASN A 68 15.08 7.41 21.37
CA ASN A 68 15.57 6.06 21.11
C ASN A 68 16.34 5.93 19.78
N ALA A 69 16.77 7.06 19.21
CA ALA A 69 17.50 7.14 17.96
C ALA A 69 18.99 7.49 18.17
N TYR A 70 19.83 6.84 17.38
CA TYR A 70 21.29 6.95 17.43
C TYR A 70 21.86 7.00 16.01
N THR A 71 23.06 7.55 15.86
CA THR A 71 23.82 7.54 14.59
C THR A 71 25.18 6.89 14.77
N SER A 72 25.69 6.28 13.72
CA SER A 72 27.02 5.66 13.69
C SER A 72 27.67 5.83 12.32
N ALA A 73 28.99 6.00 12.27
CA ALA A 73 29.75 6.01 11.01
C ALA A 73 29.97 4.60 10.43
N GLU A 74 29.65 3.56 11.20
CA GLU A 74 29.83 2.18 10.78
C GLU A 74 28.81 1.75 9.71
N GLU A 75 29.23 0.80 8.89
CA GLU A 75 28.39 0.23 7.83
C GLU A 75 27.12 -0.43 8.40
N PRO A 76 25.95 -0.30 7.75
CA PRO A 76 24.69 -0.84 8.26
C PRO A 76 24.77 -2.36 8.51
N LYS A 77 25.55 -3.08 7.69
CA LYS A 77 25.77 -4.52 7.85
C LYS A 77 26.48 -4.85 9.15
N VAL A 78 27.54 -4.12 9.50
CA VAL A 78 28.31 -4.33 10.73
C VAL A 78 27.42 -4.12 11.95
N ILE A 79 26.64 -3.04 11.94
CA ILE A 79 25.67 -2.73 13.00
C ILE A 79 24.61 -3.83 13.10
N THR A 80 24.07 -4.28 11.97
CA THR A 80 23.03 -5.33 11.94
C THR A 80 23.56 -6.65 12.49
N ASP A 81 24.78 -7.04 12.13
CA ASP A 81 25.38 -8.27 12.61
C ASP A 81 25.64 -8.21 14.12
N TRP A 82 26.12 -7.07 14.63
CA TRP A 82 26.24 -6.84 16.08
C TRP A 82 24.91 -7.00 16.81
N TYR A 83 23.82 -6.44 16.29
CA TYR A 83 22.50 -6.59 16.91
C TYR A 83 22.03 -8.05 16.92
N LYS A 84 22.23 -8.81 15.84
CA LYS A 84 21.89 -10.23 15.81
C LYS A 84 22.62 -11.01 16.89
N GLU A 85 23.92 -10.74 17.09
CA GLU A 85 24.72 -11.36 18.14
C GLU A 85 24.29 -10.92 19.54
N ARG A 86 24.01 -9.62 19.72
CA ARG A 86 23.55 -9.05 20.98
C ARG A 86 22.24 -9.67 21.42
N ILE A 87 21.25 -9.71 20.52
CA ILE A 87 19.94 -10.36 20.72
C ILE A 87 20.12 -11.80 21.19
N LYS A 88 20.95 -12.57 20.48
CA LYS A 88 21.22 -13.97 20.83
C LYS A 88 21.90 -14.12 22.20
N THR A 89 22.83 -13.22 22.53
CA THR A 89 23.57 -13.24 23.80
C THR A 89 22.67 -12.92 24.99
N GLU A 90 21.71 -12.01 24.80
CA GLU A 90 20.73 -11.64 25.82
C GLU A 90 19.57 -12.64 25.94
N GLY A 91 19.60 -13.75 25.20
CA GLY A 91 18.59 -14.80 25.27
C GLY A 91 17.28 -14.50 24.53
N PHE A 92 17.24 -13.43 23.73
CA PHE A 92 16.11 -13.12 22.87
C PHE A 92 16.09 -14.05 21.65
N ASN A 93 14.88 -14.41 21.22
CA ASN A 93 14.65 -15.15 19.99
C ASN A 93 14.32 -14.17 18.87
N VAL A 94 15.10 -14.19 17.78
CA VAL A 94 14.82 -13.38 16.59
C VAL A 94 13.51 -13.89 15.95
N ARG A 95 12.51 -13.01 15.86
CA ARG A 95 11.22 -13.27 15.20
C ARG A 95 11.25 -12.87 13.74
N THR A 96 11.76 -11.67 13.47
CA THR A 96 11.83 -11.09 12.14
C THR A 96 13.22 -10.55 11.89
N ALA A 97 13.77 -10.84 10.73
CA ALA A 97 15.00 -10.21 10.24
C ALA A 97 14.83 -9.90 8.76
N VAL A 98 14.58 -8.63 8.45
CA VAL A 98 14.41 -8.14 7.08
C VAL A 98 15.58 -7.23 6.77
N SER A 99 16.18 -7.38 5.60
CA SER A 99 17.22 -6.50 5.10
C SER A 99 16.91 -6.15 3.66
N THR A 100 16.79 -4.86 3.37
CA THR A 100 16.55 -4.37 2.02
C THR A 100 17.60 -3.36 1.63
N THR A 101 17.93 -3.38 0.33
CA THR A 101 18.74 -2.35 -0.29
C THR A 101 18.09 -2.01 -1.61
N THR A 102 17.74 -0.75 -1.80
CA THR A 102 17.04 -0.29 -3.01
C THR A 102 17.47 1.12 -3.33
N ASN A 103 17.98 1.33 -4.55
CA ASN A 103 18.46 2.64 -5.00
C ASN A 103 19.48 3.28 -4.04
N GLY A 104 20.36 2.48 -3.45
CA GLY A 104 21.37 2.92 -2.48
C GLY A 104 20.85 3.17 -1.06
N LYS A 105 19.53 3.13 -0.83
CA LYS A 105 18.94 3.17 0.51
C LYS A 105 19.05 1.80 1.16
N VAL A 106 19.55 1.74 2.38
CA VAL A 106 19.59 0.53 3.21
C VAL A 106 18.53 0.63 4.31
N LEU A 107 17.79 -0.46 4.53
CA LEU A 107 16.85 -0.59 5.62
C LEU A 107 16.87 -2.02 6.16
N ASN A 108 17.36 -2.19 7.38
CA ASN A 108 17.39 -3.46 8.08
C ASN A 108 16.48 -3.36 9.31
N LYS A 109 15.57 -4.33 9.45
CA LYS A 109 14.64 -4.44 10.57
C LYS A 109 14.86 -5.76 11.28
N LEU A 110 15.09 -5.70 12.58
CA LEU A 110 15.19 -6.85 13.46
C LEU A 110 14.11 -6.75 14.52
N GLU A 111 13.35 -7.84 14.70
CA GLU A 111 12.43 -8.01 15.80
C GLU A 111 12.86 -9.23 16.59
N ALA A 112 12.91 -9.12 17.91
CA ALA A 112 13.21 -10.25 18.77
C ALA A 112 12.42 -10.20 20.08
N ALA A 113 12.19 -11.36 20.69
CA ALA A 113 11.46 -11.45 21.95
C ALA A 113 12.04 -12.51 22.89
N ASP A 114 12.03 -12.23 24.19
CA ASP A 114 12.44 -13.16 25.26
C ASP A 114 11.25 -13.84 25.97
N GLY A 115 10.01 -13.45 25.63
CA GLY A 115 8.77 -13.95 26.21
C GLY A 115 8.06 -12.91 27.08
N GLU A 116 8.77 -11.92 27.59
CA GLU A 116 8.21 -10.81 28.36
C GLU A 116 8.29 -9.49 27.59
N ARG A 117 9.34 -9.31 26.80
CA ARG A 117 9.63 -8.09 26.04
C ARG A 117 9.77 -8.40 24.56
N THR A 118 9.34 -7.46 23.73
CA THR A 118 9.65 -7.48 22.30
C THR A 118 10.48 -6.25 21.96
N ILE A 119 11.63 -6.46 21.32
CA ILE A 119 12.50 -5.40 20.84
C ILE A 119 12.41 -5.28 19.32
N HIS A 120 12.34 -4.04 18.86
CA HIS A 120 12.33 -3.64 17.46
C HIS A 120 13.54 -2.76 17.20
N ILE A 121 14.36 -3.15 16.24
CA ILE A 121 15.56 -2.41 15.85
C ILE A 121 15.43 -2.10 14.36
N GLU A 122 15.48 -0.81 14.03
CA GLU A 122 15.55 -0.34 12.66
C GLU A 122 16.91 0.31 12.41
N ILE A 123 17.60 -0.13 11.38
CA ILE A 123 18.91 0.37 10.96
C ILE A 123 18.76 0.85 9.53
N SER A 124 19.00 2.14 9.30
CA SER A 124 18.78 2.75 7.99
C SER A 124 19.93 3.66 7.57
N ARG A 125 20.15 3.75 6.26
CA ARG A 125 21.08 4.71 5.66
C ARG A 125 20.49 5.19 4.34
N GLU A 126 20.37 6.50 4.19
CA GLU A 126 19.90 7.11 2.94
C GLU A 126 21.00 7.13 1.88
N PRO A 127 20.65 7.13 0.58
CA PRO A 127 21.65 7.18 -0.50
C PRO A 127 22.51 8.44 -0.38
N GLY A 128 23.83 8.26 -0.39
CA GLY A 128 24.79 9.37 -0.30
C GLY A 128 25.11 9.83 1.13
N GLU A 129 24.41 9.30 2.14
CA GLU A 129 24.76 9.54 3.54
C GLU A 129 25.93 8.66 4.00
N THR A 130 26.74 9.19 4.89
CA THR A 130 27.87 8.46 5.52
C THR A 130 27.51 7.91 6.89
N LEU A 131 26.44 8.44 7.50
CA LEU A 131 25.96 8.01 8.81
C LEU A 131 24.81 7.01 8.66
N THR A 132 24.87 5.96 9.46
CA THR A 132 23.78 5.01 9.66
C THR A 132 22.95 5.45 10.85
N THR A 133 21.63 5.52 10.69
CA THR A 133 20.67 5.76 11.77
C THR A 133 20.21 4.43 12.36
N ILE A 134 20.08 4.40 13.68
CA ILE A 134 19.65 3.24 14.47
C ILE A 134 18.51 3.69 15.37
N THR A 135 17.36 3.07 15.26
CA THR A 135 16.20 3.31 16.13
C THR A 135 15.87 2.02 16.86
N ILE A 136 15.67 2.10 18.18
CA ILE A 136 15.44 0.94 19.04
C ILE A 136 14.15 1.16 19.82
N SER A 137 13.15 0.29 19.71
CA SER A 137 11.92 0.37 20.53
C SER A 137 11.62 -0.96 21.21
N GLU A 138 10.86 -0.90 22.30
CA GLU A 138 10.46 -2.04 23.12
C GLU A 138 8.94 -1.97 23.31
N GLU A 139 8.29 -3.13 23.22
CA GLU A 139 6.86 -3.35 23.51
C GLU A 139 6.67 -4.31 24.67
#